data_AF-A0A0D2FG19-F1
#
_entry.id   AF-A0A0D2FG19-F1
#
_cell.length_a   1.000
_cell.length_b   1.000
_cell.length_c   1.000
_cell.angle_alpha   90.00
_cell.angle_beta   90.00
_cell.angle_gamma   90.00
#
_symmetry.space_group_name_H-M   'P 1'
#
loop_
_entity.id
_entity.type
_entity.pdbx_description
1 polymer ?
#
loop_
_entity_poly.entity_id
_entity_poly.type
_entity_poly.pdbx_seq_one_letter_code
_entity_poly.pdbx_strand_id
1 'polypeptide(L)'
;MDLGHGDGWLTDPDIKLFDSNKFQSEVQQLEQDEGTSVTEDQYASLVAFLTGVANAQVDFGQKTSLQGDQSMLQSAVQNVSAPAADEFDPDQVYDCVAQLVQEGHCNNIFAYLAVMHKDQIDFTSASPEIQTALDSISQEIADVKGDQPILAL
;
A
#
# COMPACT_ATOMS: atom_id res chain seq x y z
N MET A 1 16.43 -6.36 -38.93
CA MET A 1 17.24 -6.42 -37.71
C MET A 1 17.53 -4.98 -37.34
N ASP A 2 16.87 -4.45 -36.32
CA ASP A 2 17.51 -4.02 -35.07
C ASP A 2 16.44 -3.42 -34.15
N LEU A 3 16.59 -3.68 -32.86
CA LEU A 3 15.59 -3.64 -31.81
C LEU A 3 15.53 -2.26 -31.16
N GLY A 4 14.33 -1.71 -31.01
CA GLY A 4 14.08 -0.54 -30.18
C GLY A 4 12.84 -0.75 -29.33
N HIS A 5 12.90 -1.71 -28.40
CA HIS A 5 11.98 -1.77 -27.26
C HIS A 5 12.28 -0.56 -26.38
N GLY A 6 11.55 0.52 -26.61
CA GLY A 6 11.46 1.64 -25.69
C GLY A 6 10.22 1.48 -24.85
N ASP A 7 10.23 0.49 -23.95
CA ASP A 7 9.35 0.47 -22.79
C ASP A 7 9.53 1.78 -22.03
N GLY A 8 8.64 2.74 -22.29
CA GLY A 8 8.64 4.09 -21.70
C GLY A 8 8.27 4.11 -20.22
N TRP A 9 8.67 3.09 -19.46
CA TRP A 9 8.46 2.94 -18.02
C TRP A 9 9.71 3.27 -17.19
N LEU A 10 10.77 3.78 -17.83
CA LEU A 10 11.95 4.29 -17.15
C LEU A 10 12.35 5.65 -17.73
N THR A 11 12.01 6.73 -17.04
CA THR A 11 12.95 7.80 -16.59
C THR A 11 12.19 9.04 -16.15
N ASP A 12 11.40 8.96 -15.09
CA ASP A 12 11.13 10.16 -14.30
C ASP A 12 11.54 9.88 -12.85
N PRO A 13 12.69 10.39 -12.40
CA PRO A 13 13.23 10.08 -11.07
C PRO A 13 12.45 10.73 -9.92
N ASP A 14 11.39 11.51 -10.20
CA ASP A 14 10.63 12.24 -9.18
C ASP A 14 9.10 12.24 -9.41
N ILE A 15 8.56 11.39 -10.31
CA ILE A 15 7.11 11.16 -10.32
C ILE A 15 6.81 10.26 -9.11
N LYS A 16 6.52 10.91 -8.00
CA LYS A 16 5.93 10.25 -6.84
C LYS A 16 4.62 9.62 -7.30
N LEU A 17 4.58 8.29 -7.41
CA LEU A 17 3.43 7.51 -7.87
C LEU A 17 2.22 7.59 -6.92
N PHE A 18 2.40 8.27 -5.78
CA PHE A 18 1.44 8.44 -4.71
C PHE A 18 1.71 9.76 -3.96
N ASP A 19 0.70 10.30 -3.29
CA ASP A 19 0.82 11.43 -2.39
C ASP A 19 0.61 10.99 -0.94
N SER A 20 1.70 10.92 -0.18
CA SER A 20 1.68 10.52 1.25
C SER A 20 0.89 11.47 2.15
N ASN A 21 0.64 12.72 1.72
CA ASN A 21 -0.24 13.63 2.46
C ASN A 21 -1.70 13.15 2.43
N LYS A 22 -2.06 12.26 1.50
CA LYS A 22 -3.39 11.68 1.39
C LYS A 22 -3.62 10.48 2.28
N PHE A 23 -2.56 9.83 2.79
CA PHE A 23 -2.69 8.61 3.58
C PHE A 23 -3.69 8.76 4.73
N GLN A 24 -3.58 9.85 5.50
CA GLN A 24 -4.50 10.09 6.61
C GLN A 24 -5.95 10.20 6.14
N SER A 25 -6.20 10.99 5.09
CA SER A 25 -7.55 11.14 4.55
C SER A 25 -8.09 9.84 3.95
N GLU A 26 -7.26 9.02 3.31
CA GLU A 26 -7.67 7.74 2.73
C GLU A 26 -8.08 6.73 3.82
N VAL A 27 -7.28 6.58 4.89
CA VAL A 27 -7.66 5.67 5.99
C VAL A 27 -8.91 6.18 6.71
N GLN A 28 -9.02 7.49 6.96
CA GLN A 28 -10.19 8.08 7.61
C GLN A 28 -11.46 8.02 6.74
N GLN A 29 -11.31 8.13 5.41
CA GLN A 29 -12.44 7.95 4.49
C GLN A 29 -12.94 6.52 4.58
N LEU A 30 -12.06 5.52 4.62
CA LEU A 30 -12.46 4.13 4.73
C LEU A 30 -13.31 3.83 5.97
N GLU A 31 -12.99 4.46 7.10
CA GLU A 31 -13.75 4.33 8.35
C GLU A 31 -15.18 4.86 8.23
N GLN A 32 -15.39 5.87 7.38
CA GLN A 32 -16.64 6.63 7.29
C GLN A 32 -17.45 6.32 6.02
N ASP A 33 -16.87 5.55 5.10
CA ASP A 33 -17.45 5.33 3.79
C ASP A 33 -18.43 4.16 3.83
N GLU A 34 -19.73 4.48 3.73
CA GLU A 34 -20.80 3.48 3.60
C GLU A 34 -20.86 2.85 2.19
N GLY A 35 -20.00 3.31 1.26
CA GLY A 35 -19.93 2.86 -0.13
C GLY A 35 -18.98 1.70 -0.40
N THR A 36 -18.17 1.30 0.59
CA THR A 36 -17.28 0.14 0.51
C THR A 36 -17.98 -1.12 1.04
N SER A 37 -17.72 -2.29 0.44
CA SER A 37 -18.21 -3.57 0.97
C SER A 37 -17.29 -4.20 2.03
N VAL A 38 -16.23 -3.48 2.45
CA VAL A 38 -15.24 -3.94 3.44
C VAL A 38 -15.90 -4.04 4.81
N THR A 39 -15.69 -5.17 5.49
CA THR A 39 -16.22 -5.39 6.84
C THR A 39 -15.38 -4.68 7.91
N GLU A 40 -15.96 -4.46 9.10
CA GLU A 40 -15.22 -3.90 10.24
C GLU A 40 -13.98 -4.73 10.59
N ASP A 41 -14.06 -6.06 10.50
CA ASP A 41 -12.93 -6.96 10.76
C ASP A 41 -11.82 -6.80 9.70
N GLN A 42 -12.19 -6.73 8.41
CA GLN A 42 -11.24 -6.49 7.32
C GLN A 42 -10.57 -5.12 7.44
N TYR A 43 -11.32 -4.09 7.87
CA TYR A 43 -10.77 -2.77 8.13
C TYR A 43 -9.82 -2.78 9.34
N ALA A 44 -10.21 -3.41 10.45
CA ALA A 44 -9.38 -3.52 11.64
C ALA A 44 -8.07 -4.28 11.35
N SER A 45 -8.14 -5.36 10.57
CA SER A 45 -6.99 -6.12 10.08
C SER A 45 -6.11 -5.28 9.15
N LEU A 46 -6.69 -4.51 8.24
CA LEU A 46 -5.92 -3.58 7.38
C LEU A 46 -5.20 -2.51 8.21
N VAL A 47 -5.88 -1.89 9.18
CA VAL A 47 -5.28 -0.88 10.05
C VAL A 47 -4.16 -1.49 10.91
N ALA A 48 -4.34 -2.70 11.42
CA ALA A 48 -3.31 -3.42 12.16
C ALA A 48 -2.09 -3.75 11.27
N PHE A 49 -2.32 -4.19 10.03
CA PHE A 49 -1.24 -4.41 9.05
C PHE A 49 -0.49 -3.12 8.73
N LEU A 50 -1.20 -2.03 8.38
CA LEU A 50 -0.59 -0.73 8.10
C LEU A 50 0.16 -0.18 9.32
N THR A 51 -0.35 -0.42 10.53
CA THR A 51 0.33 -0.08 11.78
C THR A 51 1.62 -0.88 11.96
N GLY A 52 1.58 -2.19 11.67
CA GLY A 52 2.77 -3.04 11.67
C GLY A 52 3.81 -2.54 10.67
N VAL A 53 3.40 -2.31 9.43
CA VAL A 53 4.25 -1.77 8.36
C VAL A 53 4.86 -0.44 8.79
N ALA A 54 4.04 0.49 9.29
CA ALA A 54 4.47 1.83 9.68
C ALA A 54 5.49 1.80 10.83
N ASN A 55 5.33 0.90 11.80
CA ASN A 55 6.24 0.78 12.95
C ASN A 55 7.43 -0.17 12.71
N ALA A 56 7.46 -0.88 11.59
CA ALA A 56 8.55 -1.78 11.25
C ALA A 56 9.87 -1.01 11.12
N GLN A 57 10.91 -1.51 11.80
CA GLN A 57 12.26 -0.99 11.67
C GLN A 57 12.93 -1.63 10.46
N VAL A 58 12.74 -1.01 9.30
CA VAL A 58 13.33 -1.45 8.03
C VAL A 58 14.43 -0.51 7.56
N ASP A 59 15.40 -1.06 6.83
CA ASP A 59 16.47 -0.28 6.22
C ASP A 59 16.05 0.23 4.84
N PHE A 60 15.78 1.53 4.75
CA PHE A 60 15.49 2.21 3.48
C PHE A 60 16.76 2.56 2.68
N GLY A 61 17.95 2.27 3.21
CA GLY A 61 19.22 2.61 2.60
C GLY A 61 19.38 4.12 2.41
N GLN A 62 19.50 4.57 1.15
CA GLN A 62 19.62 5.99 0.79
C GLN A 62 18.28 6.64 0.40
N LYS A 63 17.16 5.91 0.51
CA LYS A 63 15.82 6.35 0.08
C LYS A 63 15.16 7.22 1.16
N THR A 64 15.70 8.41 1.37
CA THR A 64 15.20 9.37 2.38
C THR A 64 13.76 9.82 2.14
N SER A 65 13.28 9.80 0.89
CA SER A 65 11.87 10.04 0.56
C SER A 65 10.95 9.00 1.19
N LEU A 66 11.27 7.70 1.07
CA LEU A 66 10.49 6.62 1.68
C LEU A 66 10.48 6.69 3.21
N GLN A 67 11.59 7.13 3.82
CA GLN A 67 11.62 7.37 5.28
C GLN A 67 10.64 8.48 5.70
N GLY A 68 10.53 9.54 4.90
CA GLY A 68 9.53 10.59 5.10
C GLY A 68 8.11 10.04 4.94
N ASP A 69 7.88 9.24 3.89
CA ASP A 69 6.58 8.65 3.59
C ASP A 69 6.12 7.65 4.66
N GLN A 70 7.05 6.87 5.21
CA GLN A 70 6.85 6.01 6.37
C GLN A 70 6.37 6.82 7.59
N SER A 71 6.95 8.00 7.83
CA SER A 71 6.55 8.89 8.94
C SER A 71 5.13 9.45 8.72
N MET A 72 4.76 9.70 7.47
CA MET A 72 3.40 10.10 7.11
C MET A 72 2.41 8.96 7.31
N LEU A 73 2.79 7.72 6.99
CA LEU A 73 1.96 6.53 7.25
C LEU A 73 1.78 6.30 8.75
N GLN A 74 2.86 6.40 9.54
CA GLN A 74 2.78 6.36 11.02
C GLN A 74 1.80 7.38 11.56
N SER A 75 1.87 8.62 11.06
CA SER A 75 0.94 9.67 11.46
C SER A 75 -0.50 9.35 11.05
N ALA A 76 -0.71 8.81 9.84
CA ALA A 76 -2.03 8.43 9.37
C ALA A 76 -2.68 7.37 10.27
N VAL A 77 -1.98 6.26 10.54
CA VAL A 77 -2.52 5.14 11.33
C VAL A 77 -2.71 5.48 12.81
N GLN A 78 -1.88 6.36 13.39
CA GLN A 78 -2.05 6.83 14.77
C GLN A 78 -3.29 7.72 14.97
N ASN A 79 -3.79 8.36 13.91
CA ASN A 79 -4.96 9.24 13.96
C ASN A 79 -6.26 8.54 13.55
N VAL A 80 -6.23 7.21 13.38
CA VAL A 80 -7.42 6.40 13.13
C VAL A 80 -8.17 6.23 14.44
N SER A 81 -9.49 6.44 14.43
CA SER A 81 -10.32 6.32 15.64
C SER A 81 -10.80 4.89 15.89
N ALA A 82 -10.75 4.04 14.87
CA ALA A 82 -11.16 2.65 14.96
C ALA A 82 -10.22 1.80 15.83
N PRO A 83 -10.76 0.77 16.52
CA PRO A 83 -9.95 -0.20 17.22
C PRO A 83 -9.13 -0.98 16.20
N ALA A 84 -7.81 -0.74 16.17
CA ALA A 84 -6.90 -1.64 15.48
C ALA A 84 -7.01 -3.02 16.15
N ALA A 85 -7.08 -4.08 15.34
CA ALA A 85 -6.95 -5.43 15.86
C ALA A 85 -5.57 -5.58 16.55
N ASP A 86 -5.49 -6.40 17.60
CA ASP A 86 -4.21 -6.70 18.27
C ASP A 86 -3.22 -7.39 17.31
N GLU A 87 -3.74 -8.12 16.33
CA GLU A 87 -3.01 -8.82 15.28
C GLU A 87 -3.82 -8.72 13.98
N PHE A 88 -3.15 -8.65 12.83
CA PHE A 88 -3.83 -8.65 11.53
C PHE A 88 -3.95 -10.07 10.98
N ASP A 89 -5.06 -10.36 10.31
CA ASP A 89 -5.21 -11.59 9.53
C ASP A 89 -4.79 -11.32 8.06
N PRO A 90 -3.75 -11.99 7.53
CA PRO A 90 -3.28 -11.79 6.15
C PRO A 90 -4.35 -12.03 5.08
N ASP A 91 -5.27 -12.99 5.29
CA ASP A 91 -6.33 -13.28 4.34
C ASP A 91 -7.37 -12.14 4.33
N GLN A 92 -7.71 -11.62 5.51
CA GLN A 92 -8.58 -10.44 5.61
C GLN A 92 -7.94 -9.19 5.01
N VAL A 93 -6.63 -8.98 5.22
CA VAL A 93 -5.89 -7.88 4.61
C VAL A 93 -5.90 -8.01 3.09
N TYR A 94 -5.65 -9.21 2.56
CA TYR A 94 -5.67 -9.46 1.13
C TYR A 94 -7.04 -9.17 0.52
N ASP A 95 -8.12 -9.75 1.06
CA ASP A 95 -9.49 -9.53 0.57
C ASP A 95 -9.87 -8.05 0.63
N CYS A 96 -9.50 -7.37 1.73
CA CYS A 96 -9.71 -5.94 1.91
C CYS A 96 -8.98 -5.13 0.82
N VAL A 97 -7.69 -5.39 0.61
CA VAL A 97 -6.91 -4.68 -0.43
C VAL A 97 -7.47 -4.95 -1.81
N ALA A 98 -7.77 -6.22 -2.15
CA ALA A 98 -8.33 -6.60 -3.45
C ALA A 98 -9.61 -5.81 -3.75
N GLN A 99 -10.50 -5.71 -2.77
CA GLN A 99 -11.75 -4.98 -2.93
C GLN A 99 -11.55 -3.47 -3.04
N LEU A 100 -10.71 -2.88 -2.18
CA LEU A 100 -10.46 -1.44 -2.19
C LEU A 100 -9.72 -0.98 -3.45
N VAL A 101 -8.83 -1.82 -3.99
CA VAL A 101 -8.19 -1.54 -5.28
C VAL A 101 -9.21 -1.54 -6.41
N GLN A 102 -10.17 -2.48 -6.41
CA GLN A 102 -11.26 -2.52 -7.41
C GLN A 102 -12.21 -1.32 -7.29
N GLU A 103 -12.51 -0.90 -6.07
CA GLU A 103 -13.37 0.26 -5.77
C GLU A 103 -12.64 1.60 -5.95
N GLY A 104 -11.31 1.59 -6.07
CA GLY A 104 -10.48 2.78 -6.28
C GLY A 104 -10.23 3.59 -5.00
N HIS A 105 -10.29 2.96 -3.83
CA HIS A 105 -9.94 3.55 -2.53
C HIS A 105 -8.47 3.28 -2.17
N CYS A 106 -7.92 4.08 -1.25
CA CYS A 106 -6.56 3.91 -0.70
C CYS A 106 -5.45 3.80 -1.76
N ASN A 107 -5.65 4.41 -2.93
CA ASN A 107 -4.73 4.32 -4.07
C ASN A 107 -3.31 4.77 -3.71
N ASN A 108 -3.17 5.79 -2.88
CA ASN A 108 -1.85 6.30 -2.50
C ASN A 108 -1.15 5.34 -1.53
N ILE A 109 -1.87 4.82 -0.54
CA ILE A 109 -1.34 3.82 0.40
C ILE A 109 -0.92 2.56 -0.35
N PHE A 110 -1.74 2.05 -1.26
CA PHE A 110 -1.42 0.84 -2.03
C PHE A 110 -0.27 1.05 -3.00
N ALA A 111 -0.19 2.21 -3.65
CA ALA A 111 0.97 2.56 -4.46
C ALA A 111 2.25 2.67 -3.64
N TYR A 112 2.17 3.16 -2.40
CA TYR A 112 3.31 3.17 -1.47
C TYR A 112 3.77 1.75 -1.09
N LEU A 113 2.83 0.86 -0.73
CA LEU A 113 3.13 -0.55 -0.43
C LEU A 113 3.78 -1.26 -1.63
N ALA A 114 3.22 -1.06 -2.83
CA ALA A 114 3.78 -1.62 -4.06
C ALA A 114 5.19 -1.08 -4.36
N VAL A 115 5.47 0.20 -4.05
CA VAL A 115 6.82 0.75 -4.16
C VAL A 115 7.76 0.12 -3.14
N MET A 116 7.35 -0.09 -1.88
CA MET A 116 8.19 -0.77 -0.89
C MET A 116 8.57 -2.19 -1.32
N HIS A 117 7.61 -2.94 -1.87
CA HIS A 117 7.88 -4.26 -2.44
C HIS A 117 8.81 -4.18 -3.66
N LYS A 118 8.53 -3.29 -4.62
CA LYS A 118 9.35 -3.08 -5.83
C LYS A 118 10.78 -2.69 -5.51
N ASP A 119 10.97 -1.84 -4.51
CA ASP A 119 12.27 -1.38 -4.04
C ASP A 119 12.97 -2.37 -3.11
N GLN A 120 12.38 -3.56 -2.93
CA GLN A 120 12.88 -4.69 -2.14
C GLN A 120 13.22 -4.27 -0.71
N ILE A 121 12.37 -3.45 -0.11
CA ILE A 121 12.48 -3.12 1.31
C ILE A 121 12.20 -4.40 2.10
N ASP A 122 13.19 -4.85 2.88
CA ASP A 122 13.11 -6.11 3.62
C ASP A 122 12.39 -5.91 4.96
N PHE A 123 11.19 -6.45 5.07
CA PHE A 123 10.41 -6.50 6.31
C PHE A 123 10.65 -7.79 7.10
N THR A 124 11.33 -8.80 6.55
CA THR A 124 11.52 -10.13 7.18
C THR A 124 12.14 -10.03 8.57
N SER A 125 13.06 -9.09 8.77
CA SER A 125 13.71 -8.85 10.05
C SER A 125 12.79 -8.19 11.09
N ALA A 126 11.77 -7.45 10.65
CA ALA A 126 10.80 -6.80 11.51
C ALA A 126 9.57 -7.69 11.78
N SER A 127 8.99 -8.28 10.74
CA SER A 127 7.99 -9.34 10.81
C SER A 127 7.93 -10.11 9.48
N PRO A 128 8.11 -11.44 9.49
CA PRO A 128 7.94 -12.27 8.30
C PRO A 128 6.47 -12.31 7.81
N GLU A 129 5.50 -12.10 8.70
CA GLU A 129 4.07 -12.02 8.33
C GLU A 129 3.80 -10.75 7.51
N ILE A 130 4.40 -9.62 7.91
CA ILE A 130 4.30 -8.37 7.14
C ILE A 130 4.89 -8.56 5.74
N GLN A 131 6.06 -9.19 5.63
CA GLN A 131 6.68 -9.46 4.33
C GLN A 131 5.76 -10.32 3.44
N THR A 132 5.22 -11.40 4.00
CA THR A 132 4.35 -12.33 3.27
C THR A 132 3.06 -11.63 2.80
N ALA A 133 2.42 -10.85 3.68
CA ALA A 133 1.23 -10.08 3.31
C ALA A 133 1.56 -9.02 2.25
N LEU A 134 2.69 -8.32 2.37
CA LEU A 134 3.15 -7.32 1.41
C LEU A 134 3.37 -7.92 0.02
N ASP A 135 3.98 -9.10 -0.06
CA ASP A 135 4.20 -9.82 -1.32
C ASP A 135 2.85 -10.17 -1.99
N SER A 136 1.90 -10.73 -1.22
CA SER A 136 0.57 -11.11 -1.72
C SER A 136 -0.24 -9.92 -2.23
N ILE A 137 -0.31 -8.82 -1.46
CA ILE A 137 -1.09 -7.64 -1.86
C ILE A 137 -0.42 -6.86 -3.00
N SER A 138 0.92 -6.87 -3.07
CA SER A 138 1.64 -6.18 -4.15
C SER A 138 1.39 -6.84 -5.49
N GLN A 139 1.24 -8.16 -5.51
CA GLN A 139 0.81 -8.90 -6.69
C GLN A 139 -0.60 -8.50 -7.11
N GLU A 140 -1.56 -8.45 -6.17
CA GLU A 140 -2.94 -8.04 -6.45
C GLU A 140 -3.03 -6.59 -7.01
N ILE A 141 -2.31 -5.65 -6.37
CA ILE A 141 -2.26 -4.25 -6.82
C ILE A 141 -1.71 -4.17 -8.25
N ALA A 142 -0.70 -4.99 -8.58
CA ALA A 142 -0.13 -5.05 -9.91
C ALA A 142 -1.09 -5.68 -10.92
N ASP A 143 -1.83 -6.72 -10.54
CA ASP A 143 -2.78 -7.41 -11.40
C ASP A 143 -3.98 -6.52 -11.72
N VAL A 144 -4.60 -5.88 -10.74
CA VAL A 144 -5.76 -4.99 -11.00
C VAL A 144 -5.34 -3.74 -11.79
N LYS A 145 -4.15 -3.17 -11.54
CA LYS A 145 -3.64 -2.04 -12.34
C LYS A 145 -3.13 -2.46 -13.72
N GLY A 146 -2.66 -3.70 -13.87
CA GLY A 146 -2.25 -4.30 -15.14
C GLY A 146 -3.43 -4.69 -16.03
N ASP A 147 -4.58 -5.03 -15.43
CA ASP A 147 -5.82 -5.36 -16.13
C ASP A 147 -6.65 -4.13 -16.52
N GLN A 148 -6.27 -2.92 -16.08
CA GLN A 148 -6.83 -1.71 -16.67
C GLN A 148 -6.30 -1.57 -18.10
N PRO A 149 -7.14 -1.74 -19.16
CA PRO A 149 -6.71 -1.40 -20.50
C PRO A 149 -6.32 0.06 -20.46
N ILE A 150 -5.10 0.35 -20.92
CA ILE A 150 -4.66 1.71 -21.23
C ILE A 150 -5.76 2.29 -22.13
N LEU A 151 -6.66 3.08 -21.53
CA LEU A 151 -7.65 3.85 -22.27
C LEU A 151 -6.83 4.87 -23.03
N ALA A 152 -6.56 4.49 -24.28
CA ALA A 152 -6.06 5.37 -25.31
C ALA A 152 -6.95 6.62 -25.34
N LEU A 153 -6.42 7.72 -24.85
CA LEU A 153 -6.89 9.08 -25.10
C LEU A 153 -5.71 9.89 -25.64
#